data_AF-V4PZV7-F1
#
_entry.id   AF-V4PZV7-F1
#
_cell.length_a   1.000
_cell.length_b   1.000
_cell.length_c   1.000
_cell.angle_alpha   90.00
_cell.angle_beta   90.00
_cell.angle_gamma   90.00
#
_symmetry.space_group_name_H-M   'P 1'
#
loop_
_entity.id
_entity.type
_entity.pdbx_description
1 polymer ?
#
loop_
_entity_poly.entity_id
_entity_poly.type
_entity_poly.pdbx_seq_one_letter_code
_entity_poly.pdbx_strand_id
1 'polypeptide(L)'
;MKFDVSPGVSRFTIENVDPHLRGELDKRIFGLAREAGEFAKANSNLFEAAILRQMAGWITEKGNISYELSPECHAMWKEALALLTRGERREWKEFQIHLSKKFNHLLNEVIAVGGGAIAAIWIIEPSCEFWDEHHKFDGVAMIVKGSWADKRGYLKPAPIGYFGDTCPPGNKFDCTCRERWVFNLRALPESALTNEGRIDLEKAQSQIAKIRG
;
A
#
# COMPACT_ATOMS: atom_id res chain seq x y z
N MET A 1 -4.74 9.60 -37.11
CA MET A 1 -3.71 9.72 -36.05
C MET A 1 -4.00 8.63 -35.04
N LYS A 2 -3.24 7.53 -35.05
CA LYS A 2 -3.39 6.45 -34.05
C LYS A 2 -2.77 6.97 -32.76
N PHE A 3 -3.57 7.10 -31.71
CA PHE A 3 -3.02 7.32 -30.38
C PHE A 3 -2.41 6.00 -29.95
N ASP A 4 -1.08 5.94 -29.91
CA ASP A 4 -0.38 4.88 -29.19
C ASP A 4 -0.81 5.00 -27.73
N VAL A 5 -1.67 4.07 -27.32
CA VAL A 5 -2.01 3.86 -25.93
C VAL A 5 -0.68 3.57 -25.23
N SER A 6 -0.21 4.48 -24.37
CA SER A 6 1.00 4.26 -23.58
C SER A 6 0.91 2.84 -23.01
N PRO A 7 1.84 1.92 -23.34
CA PRO A 7 1.75 0.55 -22.88
C PRO A 7 1.77 0.61 -21.36
N GLY A 8 0.62 0.37 -20.74
CA GLY A 8 0.53 0.30 -19.29
C GLY A 8 1.57 -0.70 -18.82
N VAL A 9 2.41 -0.30 -17.87
CA VAL A 9 3.55 -1.11 -17.41
C VAL A 9 3.04 -2.52 -17.08
N SER A 10 3.52 -3.50 -17.83
CA SER A 10 3.06 -4.89 -17.71
C SER A 10 3.57 -5.46 -16.40
N ARG A 11 2.72 -5.46 -15.37
CA ARG A 11 2.99 -5.98 -14.01
C ARG A 11 4.20 -5.34 -13.31
N PHE A 12 3.95 -4.60 -12.24
CA PHE A 12 5.00 -4.16 -11.33
C PHE A 12 5.66 -5.39 -10.68
N THR A 13 6.94 -5.62 -10.95
CA THR A 13 7.80 -6.51 -10.16
C THR A 13 8.65 -5.65 -9.22
N ILE A 14 9.15 -6.20 -8.09
CA ILE A 14 10.02 -5.48 -7.15
C ILE A 14 11.28 -4.96 -7.88
N GLU A 15 11.73 -5.65 -8.92
CA GLU A 15 12.81 -5.20 -9.80
C GLU A 15 12.54 -3.87 -10.49
N ASN A 16 11.29 -3.63 -10.88
CA ASN A 16 10.86 -2.43 -11.60
C ASN A 16 10.57 -1.25 -10.65
N VAL A 17 10.73 -1.45 -9.34
CA VAL A 17 10.68 -0.37 -8.36
C VAL A 17 12.01 0.39 -8.43
N ASP A 18 11.91 1.72 -8.51
CA ASP A 18 13.06 2.63 -8.52
C ASP A 18 14.05 2.25 -7.40
N PRO A 19 15.35 2.08 -7.70
CA PRO A 19 16.37 1.71 -6.71
C PRO A 19 16.37 2.58 -5.45
N HIS A 20 16.02 3.86 -5.56
CA HIS A 20 15.93 4.77 -4.42
C HIS A 20 14.81 4.38 -3.44
N LEU A 21 13.74 3.75 -3.92
CA LEU A 21 12.60 3.32 -3.11
C LEU A 21 12.79 1.93 -2.49
N ARG A 22 13.74 1.14 -2.98
CA ARG A 22 14.00 -0.23 -2.49
C ARG A 22 14.35 -0.26 -1.02
N GLY A 23 15.16 0.69 -0.53
CA GLY A 23 15.56 0.72 0.88
C GLY A 23 14.38 0.86 1.85
N GLU A 24 13.37 1.66 1.50
CA GLU A 24 12.16 1.80 2.31
C GLU A 24 11.21 0.60 2.14
N LEU A 25 11.14 0.03 0.93
CA LEU A 25 10.38 -1.19 0.68
C LEU A 25 10.94 -2.37 1.48
N ASP A 26 12.26 -2.56 1.49
CA ASP A 26 12.93 -3.63 2.23
C ASP A 26 12.64 -3.52 3.73
N LYS A 27 12.75 -2.33 4.32
CA LYS A 27 12.39 -2.09 5.74
C LYS A 27 10.95 -2.52 6.05
N ARG A 28 10.02 -2.23 5.15
CA ARG A 28 8.60 -2.60 5.31
C ARG A 28 8.38 -4.10 5.17
N ILE A 29 9.09 -4.76 4.25
CA ILE A 29 9.08 -6.22 4.12
C ILE A 29 9.64 -6.88 5.38
N PHE A 30 10.75 -6.38 5.93
CA PHE A 30 11.31 -6.87 7.19
C PHE A 30 10.33 -6.69 8.37
N GLY A 31 9.61 -5.58 8.42
CA GLY A 31 8.55 -5.37 9.43
C GLY A 31 7.45 -6.42 9.36
N LEU A 32 6.95 -6.71 8.15
CA LEU A 32 5.97 -7.79 7.94
C LEU A 32 6.55 -9.15 8.32
N ALA A 33 7.82 -9.41 7.96
CA ALA A 33 8.50 -10.65 8.32
C ALA A 33 8.55 -10.89 9.83
N ARG A 34 8.77 -9.80 10.59
CA ARG A 34 8.75 -9.85 12.04
C ARG A 34 7.36 -10.15 12.59
N GLU A 35 6.32 -9.47 12.09
CA GLU A 35 4.92 -9.68 12.50
C GLU A 35 4.47 -11.12 12.25
N ALA A 36 4.87 -11.71 11.12
CA ALA A 36 4.60 -13.11 10.83
C ALA A 36 5.33 -14.06 11.78
N GLY A 37 6.59 -13.76 12.12
CA GLY A 37 7.34 -14.52 13.11
C GLY A 37 6.71 -14.44 14.51
N GLU A 38 6.20 -13.28 14.91
CA GLU A 38 5.47 -13.09 16.18
C GLU A 38 4.17 -13.89 16.21
N PHE A 39 3.37 -13.86 15.13
CA PHE A 39 2.18 -14.68 15.00
C PHE A 39 2.52 -16.18 15.01
N ALA A 40 3.62 -16.59 14.37
CA ALA A 40 4.09 -17.97 14.40
C ALA A 40 4.41 -18.44 15.81
N LYS A 41 5.17 -17.65 16.57
CA LYS A 41 5.53 -17.98 17.97
C LYS A 41 4.30 -18.17 18.85
N ALA A 42 3.27 -17.36 18.64
CA ALA A 42 2.03 -17.45 19.41
C ALA A 42 1.22 -18.72 19.09
N ASN A 43 1.40 -19.31 17.90
CA ASN A 43 0.52 -20.36 17.37
C ASN A 43 1.21 -21.71 17.07
N SER A 44 2.54 -21.78 16.92
CA SER A 44 3.36 -23.02 16.97
C SER A 44 4.88 -22.77 16.78
N ASN A 45 5.71 -23.40 17.63
CA ASN A 45 7.18 -23.21 17.65
C ASN A 45 7.91 -23.71 16.38
N LEU A 46 7.30 -24.62 15.61
CA LEU A 46 7.93 -25.23 14.41
C LEU A 46 7.78 -24.36 13.15
N PHE A 47 6.90 -23.37 13.15
CA PHE A 47 6.49 -22.61 11.97
C PHE A 47 7.32 -21.35 11.73
N GLU A 48 8.02 -20.87 12.77
CA GLU A 48 8.86 -19.66 12.73
C GLU A 48 9.96 -19.75 11.66
N ALA A 49 10.64 -20.89 11.55
CA ALA A 49 11.73 -21.08 10.59
C ALA A 49 11.24 -21.12 9.13
N ALA A 50 10.03 -21.64 8.88
CA ALA A 50 9.45 -21.71 7.54
C ALA A 50 8.95 -20.34 7.08
N ILE A 51 8.37 -19.54 7.99
CA ILE A 51 7.89 -18.18 7.71
C ILE A 51 9.03 -17.20 7.51
N LEU A 52 10.04 -17.23 8.38
CA LEU A 52 11.22 -16.39 8.23
C LEU A 52 11.92 -16.70 6.90
N ARG A 53 11.91 -17.96 6.42
CA ARG A 53 12.45 -18.33 5.10
C ARG A 53 11.54 -17.95 3.93
N GLN A 54 10.22 -18.08 4.05
CA GLN A 54 9.27 -17.62 3.03
C GLN A 54 9.34 -16.10 2.84
N MET A 55 9.46 -15.36 3.94
CA MET A 55 9.55 -13.90 3.90
C MET A 55 10.97 -13.43 3.62
N ALA A 56 12.02 -14.17 3.99
CA ALA A 56 13.36 -13.98 3.44
C ALA A 56 13.38 -14.26 1.92
N GLY A 57 12.57 -15.18 1.42
CA GLY A 57 12.32 -15.36 -0.01
C GLY A 57 11.62 -14.18 -0.68
N TRP A 58 10.97 -13.28 0.08
CA TRP A 58 10.53 -11.98 -0.40
C TRP A 58 11.68 -10.94 -0.43
N ILE A 59 12.78 -11.21 0.28
CA ILE A 59 13.92 -10.31 0.51
C ILE A 59 15.16 -10.72 -0.31
N THR A 60 15.29 -11.96 -0.78
CA THR A 60 16.50 -12.42 -1.47
C THR A 60 16.35 -12.60 -2.98
N GLU A 61 17.17 -11.80 -3.68
CA GLU A 61 17.87 -11.97 -4.96
C GLU A 61 17.10 -12.47 -6.20
N LYS A 62 16.99 -11.55 -7.18
CA LYS A 62 16.30 -11.62 -8.49
C LYS A 62 14.80 -11.36 -8.35
N GLY A 63 14.46 -10.10 -8.06
CA GLY A 63 13.10 -9.57 -7.89
C GLY A 63 12.12 -9.71 -9.07
N ASN A 64 12.08 -10.88 -9.69
CA ASN A 64 10.86 -11.47 -10.16
C ASN A 64 9.95 -11.68 -8.96
N ILE A 65 8.81 -11.01 -8.92
CA ILE A 65 7.68 -11.48 -8.12
C ILE A 65 7.10 -12.72 -8.83
N SER A 66 7.89 -13.80 -8.87
CA SER A 66 7.42 -15.14 -9.22
C SER A 66 7.38 -15.94 -7.93
N TYR A 67 6.20 -16.46 -7.64
CA TYR A 67 5.86 -17.33 -6.51
C TYR A 67 6.57 -18.69 -6.57
N GLU A 68 7.88 -18.71 -6.75
CA GLU A 68 8.67 -19.95 -6.71
C GLU A 68 9.53 -19.91 -5.46
N LEU A 69 8.90 -20.31 -4.34
CA LEU A 69 9.66 -20.85 -3.22
C LEU A 69 10.65 -21.86 -3.78
N SER A 70 11.91 -21.83 -3.34
CA SER A 70 12.84 -22.90 -3.70
C SER A 70 12.19 -24.26 -3.37
N PRO A 71 12.50 -25.32 -4.11
CA PRO A 71 11.96 -26.65 -3.81
C PRO A 71 12.15 -27.05 -2.33
N GLU A 72 13.25 -26.64 -1.69
CA GLU A 72 13.46 -26.90 -0.26
C GLU A 72 12.48 -26.10 0.61
N CYS A 73 12.30 -24.80 0.35
CA CYS A 73 11.34 -23.97 1.06
C CYS A 73 9.91 -24.51 0.89
N HIS A 74 9.56 -24.99 -0.31
CA HIS A 74 8.25 -25.55 -0.59
C HIS A 74 8.02 -26.88 0.14
N ALA A 75 9.05 -27.74 0.23
CA ALA A 75 8.99 -28.99 0.99
C ALA A 75 8.83 -28.74 2.49
N MET A 76 9.66 -27.87 3.06
CA MET A 76 9.55 -27.47 4.47
C MET A 76 8.18 -26.87 4.81
N TRP A 77 7.63 -26.05 3.91
CA TRP A 77 6.29 -25.48 4.08
C TRP A 77 5.19 -26.54 4.09
N LYS A 78 5.26 -27.52 3.18
CA LYS A 78 4.32 -28.65 3.14
C LYS A 78 4.39 -29.49 4.42
N GLU A 79 5.59 -29.78 4.91
CA GLU A 79 5.80 -30.50 6.16
C GLU A 79 5.23 -29.72 7.35
N ALA A 80 5.50 -28.42 7.44
CA ALA A 80 4.98 -27.58 8.50
C ALA A 80 3.44 -27.52 8.48
N LEU A 81 2.81 -27.35 7.30
CA LEU A 81 1.35 -27.36 7.17
C LEU A 81 0.70 -28.69 7.53
N ALA A 82 1.42 -29.81 7.36
CA ALA A 82 0.92 -31.15 7.70
C ALA A 82 0.80 -31.35 9.21
N LEU A 83 1.63 -30.67 10.00
CA LEU A 83 1.61 -30.73 11.47
C LEU A 83 0.45 -29.97 12.11
N LEU A 84 -0.17 -29.05 11.36
CA LEU A 84 -1.28 -28.24 11.84
C LEU A 84 -2.60 -29.03 11.83
N THR A 85 -3.46 -28.73 12.79
CA THR A 85 -4.87 -29.08 12.76
C THR A 85 -5.61 -28.34 11.62
N ARG A 86 -6.83 -28.77 11.32
CA ARG A 86 -7.67 -28.09 10.32
C ARG A 86 -8.01 -26.65 10.74
N GLY A 87 -8.18 -26.39 12.04
CA GLY A 87 -8.45 -25.06 12.59
C GLY A 87 -7.26 -24.13 12.40
N GLU A 88 -6.08 -24.55 12.85
CA GLU A 88 -4.84 -23.78 12.70
C GLU A 88 -4.53 -23.50 11.23
N ARG A 89 -4.70 -24.47 10.31
CA ARG A 89 -4.53 -24.23 8.87
C ARG A 89 -5.43 -23.13 8.33
N ARG A 90 -6.66 -23.02 8.84
CA ARG A 90 -7.60 -21.97 8.42
C ARG A 90 -7.12 -20.61 8.91
N GLU A 91 -6.79 -20.49 10.19
CA GLU A 91 -6.29 -19.26 10.81
C GLU A 91 -5.01 -18.77 10.11
N TRP A 92 -4.11 -19.70 9.78
CA TRP A 92 -2.92 -19.41 8.99
C TRP A 92 -3.22 -18.85 7.61
N LYS A 93 -4.19 -19.45 6.90
CA LYS A 93 -4.59 -18.97 5.57
C LYS A 93 -5.16 -17.56 5.65
N GLU A 94 -5.98 -17.27 6.64
CA GLU A 94 -6.57 -15.95 6.85
C GLU A 94 -5.48 -14.92 7.20
N PHE A 95 -4.52 -15.29 8.05
CA PHE A 95 -3.36 -14.46 8.36
C PHE A 95 -2.46 -14.18 7.14
N GLN A 96 -2.23 -15.17 6.28
CA GLN A 96 -1.49 -14.97 5.03
C GLN A 96 -2.20 -14.01 4.06
N ILE A 97 -3.53 -14.10 3.96
CA ILE A 97 -4.35 -13.17 3.19
C ILE A 97 -4.21 -11.77 3.76
N HIS A 98 -4.26 -11.62 5.09
CA HIS A 98 -4.05 -10.34 5.77
C HIS A 98 -2.67 -9.74 5.46
N LEU A 99 -1.59 -10.49 5.65
CA LEU A 99 -0.22 -10.03 5.35
C LEU A 99 -0.05 -9.63 3.89
N SER A 100 -0.65 -10.39 2.96
CA SER A 100 -0.60 -10.09 1.53
C SER A 100 -1.28 -8.77 1.20
N LYS A 101 -2.45 -8.49 1.81
CA LYS A 101 -3.14 -7.20 1.64
C LYS A 101 -2.28 -6.07 2.19
N LYS A 102 -1.78 -6.20 3.42
CA LYS A 102 -0.91 -5.21 4.07
C LYS A 102 0.35 -4.92 3.25
N PHE A 103 0.99 -5.94 2.68
CA PHE A 103 2.12 -5.78 1.77
C PHE A 103 1.76 -4.94 0.53
N ASN A 104 0.61 -5.20 -0.09
CA ASN A 104 0.16 -4.41 -1.24
C ASN A 104 -0.07 -2.94 -0.89
N HIS A 105 -0.62 -2.63 0.28
CA HIS A 105 -0.74 -1.24 0.76
C HIS A 105 0.63 -0.58 0.93
N LEU A 106 1.54 -1.25 1.63
CA LEU A 106 2.90 -0.76 1.87
C LEU A 106 3.66 -0.51 0.56
N LEU A 107 3.53 -1.42 -0.41
CA LEU A 107 4.13 -1.28 -1.74
C LEU A 107 3.56 -0.07 -2.49
N ASN A 108 2.23 0.04 -2.55
CA ASN A 108 1.56 1.15 -3.21
C ASN A 108 1.91 2.49 -2.57
N GLU A 109 2.00 2.54 -1.24
CA GLU A 109 2.42 3.73 -0.49
C GLU A 109 3.84 4.16 -0.85
N VAL A 110 4.81 3.26 -0.79
CA VAL A 110 6.21 3.57 -1.10
C VAL A 110 6.33 4.12 -2.52
N ILE A 111 5.67 3.47 -3.49
CA ILE A 111 5.68 3.90 -4.89
C ILE A 111 5.01 5.26 -5.05
N ALA A 112 3.85 5.47 -4.43
CA ALA A 112 3.09 6.71 -4.61
C ALA A 112 3.76 7.90 -3.94
N VAL A 113 4.19 7.77 -2.69
CA VAL A 113 4.90 8.82 -1.96
C VAL A 113 6.23 9.13 -2.65
N GLY A 114 6.96 8.09 -3.06
CA GLY A 114 8.19 8.22 -3.86
C GLY A 114 7.96 8.92 -5.21
N GLY A 115 6.83 8.65 -5.85
CA GLY A 115 6.39 9.29 -7.10
C GLY A 115 5.83 10.71 -6.92
N GLY A 116 5.85 11.28 -5.71
CA GLY A 116 5.41 12.65 -5.45
C GLY A 116 3.90 12.81 -5.23
N ALA A 117 3.22 11.78 -4.73
CA ALA A 117 1.84 11.90 -4.29
C ALA A 117 1.68 13.02 -3.25
N ILE A 118 0.59 13.77 -3.36
CA ILE A 118 0.25 14.89 -2.47
C ILE A 118 -0.82 14.53 -1.44
N ALA A 119 -1.61 13.49 -1.72
CA ALA A 119 -2.62 12.97 -0.81
C ALA A 119 -2.96 11.51 -1.13
N ALA A 120 -3.63 10.86 -0.19
CA ALA A 120 -4.25 9.56 -0.35
C ALA A 120 -5.74 9.68 -0.01
N ILE A 121 -6.62 9.24 -0.90
CA ILE A 121 -8.07 9.18 -0.66
C ILE A 121 -8.40 7.77 -0.20
N TRP A 122 -8.96 7.64 1.00
CA TRP A 122 -9.43 6.35 1.49
C TRP A 122 -10.67 5.91 0.70
N ILE A 123 -10.69 4.67 0.26
CA ILE A 123 -11.81 4.04 -0.42
C ILE A 123 -12.19 2.80 0.39
N ILE A 124 -13.41 2.80 0.92
CA ILE A 124 -13.98 1.62 1.53
C ILE A 124 -14.45 0.64 0.45
N GLU A 125 -14.13 -0.64 0.63
CA GLU A 125 -14.73 -1.70 -0.17
C GLU A 125 -16.01 -2.17 0.53
N PRO A 126 -17.10 -2.49 -0.20
CA PRO A 126 -18.36 -2.94 0.41
C PRO A 126 -18.21 -4.15 1.34
N SER A 127 -17.17 -4.96 1.13
CA SER A 127 -16.85 -6.12 1.97
C SER A 127 -16.23 -5.79 3.33
N CYS A 128 -15.89 -4.52 3.60
CA CYS A 128 -15.29 -4.07 4.85
C CYS A 128 -16.37 -3.73 5.90
N GLU A 129 -17.30 -4.65 6.18
CA GLU A 129 -18.44 -4.42 7.08
C GLU A 129 -18.05 -4.43 8.57
N PHE A 130 -16.87 -4.94 8.93
CA PHE A 130 -16.50 -5.22 10.32
C PHE A 130 -15.93 -4.01 11.10
N TRP A 131 -15.63 -2.90 10.42
CA TRP A 131 -14.92 -1.77 11.01
C TRP A 131 -15.68 -0.46 10.77
N ASP A 132 -16.69 -0.19 11.60
CA ASP A 132 -17.53 1.03 11.55
C ASP A 132 -16.71 2.33 11.51
N GLU A 133 -15.54 2.33 12.15
CA GLU A 133 -14.63 3.47 12.15
C GLU A 133 -14.08 3.81 10.75
N HIS A 134 -13.92 2.82 9.86
CA HIS A 134 -13.41 3.04 8.51
C HIS A 134 -14.40 3.78 7.60
N HIS A 135 -15.72 3.64 7.84
CA HIS A 135 -16.74 4.36 7.08
C HIS A 135 -16.60 5.89 7.23
N LYS A 136 -16.04 6.36 8.35
CA LYS A 136 -15.78 7.79 8.59
C LYS A 136 -14.65 8.34 7.73
N PHE A 137 -13.82 7.46 7.18
CA PHE A 137 -12.67 7.84 6.35
C PHE A 137 -13.00 7.81 4.86
N ASP A 138 -14.11 7.19 4.44
CA ASP A 138 -14.41 7.02 3.03
C ASP A 138 -14.49 8.36 2.28
N GLY A 139 -13.74 8.45 1.17
CA GLY A 139 -13.60 9.66 0.38
C GLY A 139 -12.76 10.77 1.01
N VAL A 140 -12.27 10.62 2.24
CA VAL A 140 -11.44 11.63 2.90
C VAL A 140 -10.05 11.67 2.27
N ALA A 141 -9.64 12.87 1.85
CA ALA A 141 -8.29 13.12 1.34
C ALA A 141 -7.32 13.38 2.50
N MET A 142 -6.45 12.41 2.76
CA MET A 142 -5.37 12.51 3.75
C MET A 142 -4.12 13.07 3.09
N ILE A 143 -3.60 14.18 3.61
CA ILE A 143 -2.49 14.91 2.97
C ILE A 143 -1.16 14.20 3.25
N VAL A 144 -0.33 14.01 2.22
CA VAL A 144 1.04 13.52 2.40
C VAL A 144 1.91 14.68 2.88
N LYS A 145 2.34 14.61 4.13
CA LYS A 145 3.17 15.64 4.76
C LYS A 145 4.50 15.80 4.03
N GLY A 146 4.90 17.04 3.79
CA GLY A 146 6.15 17.36 3.08
C GLY A 146 6.09 17.16 1.55
N SER A 147 4.91 16.83 1.00
CA SER A 147 4.68 16.85 -0.45
C SER A 147 4.87 18.27 -1.01
N TRP A 148 5.03 18.39 -2.33
CA TRP A 148 5.27 19.70 -2.95
C TRP A 148 4.11 20.68 -2.72
N ALA A 149 2.87 20.17 -2.66
CA ALA A 149 1.67 20.97 -2.46
C ALA A 149 1.47 21.35 -0.99
N ASP A 150 1.80 20.43 -0.06
CA ASP A 150 1.82 20.72 1.38
C ASP A 150 2.86 21.82 1.70
N LYS A 151 4.08 21.70 1.16
CA LYS A 151 5.15 22.70 1.32
C LYS A 151 4.79 24.10 0.80
N ARG A 152 3.87 24.18 -0.17
CA ARG A 152 3.38 25.46 -0.72
C ARG A 152 2.16 26.01 0.03
N GLY A 153 1.65 25.29 1.03
CA GLY A 153 0.43 25.69 1.75
C GLY A 153 -0.82 25.61 0.88
N TYR A 154 -0.83 24.78 -0.16
CA TYR A 154 -1.99 24.62 -1.05
C TYR A 154 -3.05 23.66 -0.52
N LEU A 155 -2.69 22.89 0.51
CA LEU A 155 -3.50 21.79 1.03
C LEU A 155 -3.95 22.08 2.46
N LYS A 156 -5.17 21.66 2.77
CA LYS A 156 -5.74 21.69 4.11
C LYS A 156 -5.87 20.25 4.61
N PRO A 157 -5.29 19.89 5.77
CA PRO A 157 -5.47 18.56 6.33
C PRO A 157 -6.94 18.31 6.69
N ALA A 158 -7.38 17.07 6.50
CA ALA A 158 -8.70 16.63 6.94
C ALA A 158 -8.78 16.63 8.48
N PRO A 159 -9.99 16.58 9.08
CA PRO A 159 -10.14 16.47 10.54
C PRO A 159 -9.42 15.26 11.15
N ILE A 160 -9.20 14.22 10.35
CA ILE A 160 -8.48 12.99 10.73
C ILE A 160 -6.96 13.14 10.66
N GLY A 161 -6.45 14.32 10.26
CA GLY A 161 -5.02 14.64 10.21
C GLY A 161 -4.38 14.43 8.84
N TYR A 162 -3.06 14.22 8.88
CA TYR A 162 -2.23 13.88 7.73
C TYR A 162 -2.28 12.37 7.46
N PHE A 163 -1.85 11.99 6.26
CA PHE A 163 -1.58 10.59 5.95
C PHE A 163 -0.52 10.05 6.92
N GLY A 164 -0.83 8.93 7.58
CA GLY A 164 0.00 8.30 8.62
C GLY A 164 -0.41 8.64 10.07
N ASP A 165 -1.28 9.64 10.30
CA ASP A 165 -1.81 9.93 11.64
C ASP A 165 -2.87 8.92 12.08
N THR A 166 -3.47 8.21 11.12
CA THR A 166 -4.46 7.15 11.33
C THR A 166 -3.89 5.79 10.95
N CYS A 167 -4.59 4.73 11.38
CA CYS A 167 -4.28 3.36 10.97
C CYS A 167 -4.43 3.24 9.44
N PRO A 168 -3.40 2.82 8.68
CA PRO A 168 -3.50 2.69 7.24
C PRO A 168 -4.45 1.53 6.85
N PRO A 169 -5.04 1.57 5.64
CA PRO A 169 -5.77 0.46 5.06
C PRO A 169 -4.97 -0.85 5.10
N GLY A 170 -5.68 -1.96 5.28
CA GLY A 170 -5.09 -3.30 5.34
C GLY A 170 -4.30 -3.63 6.61
N ASN A 171 -4.16 -2.71 7.57
CA ASN A 171 -3.49 -2.98 8.84
C ASN A 171 -4.39 -3.69 9.88
N LYS A 172 -5.72 -3.59 9.75
CA LYS A 172 -6.66 -4.39 10.53
C LYS A 172 -6.93 -5.73 9.86
N PHE A 173 -7.15 -6.77 10.66
CA PHE A 173 -7.57 -8.08 10.14
C PHE A 173 -8.88 -7.95 9.35
N ASP A 174 -8.98 -8.67 8.24
CA ASP A 174 -10.08 -8.61 7.26
C ASP A 174 -10.42 -7.24 6.65
N CYS A 175 -9.59 -6.21 6.87
CA CYS A 175 -9.75 -4.95 6.16
C CYS A 175 -9.54 -5.14 4.64
N THR A 176 -10.48 -4.63 3.84
CA THR A 176 -10.42 -4.61 2.36
C THR A 176 -10.34 -3.20 1.80
N CYS A 177 -10.29 -2.18 2.65
CA CYS A 177 -10.11 -0.78 2.27
C CYS A 177 -8.84 -0.59 1.43
N ARG A 178 -8.82 0.46 0.60
CA ARG A 178 -7.64 0.85 -0.18
C ARG A 178 -7.46 2.35 -0.26
N GLU A 179 -6.25 2.79 -0.58
CA GLU A 179 -5.99 4.17 -0.96
C GLU A 179 -6.05 4.37 -2.48
N ARG A 180 -6.59 5.52 -2.88
CA ARG A 180 -6.31 6.10 -4.19
C ARG A 180 -5.36 7.28 -4.02
N TRP A 181 -4.16 7.13 -4.55
CA TRP A 181 -3.11 8.14 -4.50
C TRP A 181 -3.38 9.29 -5.48
N VAL A 182 -3.17 10.51 -5.02
CA VAL A 182 -3.43 11.73 -5.78
C VAL A 182 -2.11 12.49 -5.97
N PHE A 183 -1.83 12.92 -7.21
CA PHE A 183 -0.57 13.56 -7.60
C PHE A 183 -0.74 15.02 -8.04
N ASN A 184 -1.98 15.51 -8.15
CA ASN A 184 -2.27 16.85 -8.63
C ASN A 184 -3.49 17.46 -7.91
N LEU A 185 -3.54 18.79 -7.85
CA LEU A 185 -4.60 19.52 -7.12
C LEU A 185 -6.00 19.32 -7.72
N ARG A 186 -6.11 19.09 -9.04
CA ARG A 186 -7.41 18.91 -9.72
C ARG A 186 -8.14 17.65 -9.27
N ALA A 187 -7.41 16.61 -8.88
CA ALA A 187 -7.97 15.34 -8.45
C ALA A 187 -8.35 15.32 -6.96
N LEU A 188 -8.13 16.41 -6.23
CA LEU A 188 -8.55 16.56 -4.83
C LEU A 188 -9.98 17.10 -4.73
N PRO A 189 -10.72 16.75 -3.66
CA PRO A 189 -11.94 17.45 -3.32
C PRO A 189 -11.63 18.92 -2.97
N GLU A 190 -12.54 19.84 -3.31
CA GLU A 190 -12.35 21.27 -3.04
C GLU A 190 -12.10 21.57 -1.55
N SER A 191 -12.70 20.77 -0.66
CA SER A 191 -12.53 20.87 0.79
C SER A 191 -11.09 20.64 1.27
N ALA A 192 -10.25 19.98 0.46
CA ALA A 192 -8.84 19.71 0.75
C ALA A 192 -7.90 20.81 0.23
N LEU A 193 -8.41 21.81 -0.49
CA LEU A 193 -7.62 22.92 -1.03
C LEU A 193 -7.73 24.15 -0.11
N THR A 194 -6.63 24.88 0.03
CA THR A 194 -6.65 26.23 0.59
C THR A 194 -7.12 27.25 -0.44
N ASN A 195 -7.36 28.49 -0.01
CA ASN A 195 -7.68 29.58 -0.93
C ASN A 195 -6.54 29.81 -1.94
N GLU A 196 -5.29 29.77 -1.50
CA GLU A 196 -4.13 29.87 -2.40
C GLU A 196 -4.10 28.72 -3.40
N GLY A 197 -4.31 27.48 -2.93
CA GLY A 197 -4.33 26.29 -3.79
C GLY A 197 -5.42 26.36 -4.86
N ARG A 198 -6.61 26.86 -4.51
CA ARG A 198 -7.72 27.05 -5.45
C ARG A 198 -7.41 28.11 -6.50
N ILE A 199 -6.89 29.28 -6.07
CA ILE A 199 -6.54 30.38 -6.98
C ILE A 199 -5.49 29.94 -8.01
N ASP A 200 -4.42 29.25 -7.57
CA ASP A 200 -3.37 28.82 -8.48
C ASP A 200 -3.82 27.68 -9.40
N LEU A 201 -4.71 26.79 -8.92
CA LEU A 201 -5.35 25.80 -9.77
C LEU A 201 -6.18 26.48 -10.87
N GLU A 202 -7.03 27.45 -10.54
CA GLU A 202 -7.84 28.22 -11.51
C GLU A 202 -6.97 28.92 -12.56
N LYS A 203 -5.86 29.55 -12.14
CA LYS A 203 -4.88 30.17 -13.05
C LYS A 203 -4.26 29.15 -14.00
N ALA A 204 -3.78 28.02 -13.50
CA ALA A 204 -3.17 26.97 -14.31
C ALA A 204 -4.17 26.40 -15.33
N GLN A 205 -5.42 26.18 -14.91
CA GLN A 205 -6.48 25.72 -15.80
C GLN A 205 -6.79 26.72 -16.92
N SER A 206 -6.84 28.02 -16.58
CA SER A 206 -7.07 29.10 -17.53
C SER A 206 -5.94 29.22 -18.56
N GLN A 207 -4.69 29.02 -18.14
CA GLN A 207 -3.53 29.01 -19.05
C GLN A 207 -3.57 27.81 -20.01
N ILE A 208 -3.89 26.62 -19.50
CA ILE A 208 -4.04 25.41 -20.33
C ILE A 208 -5.15 25.59 -21.36
N ALA A 209 -6.28 26.21 -20.97
CA ALA A 209 -7.39 26.49 -21.89
C ALA A 209 -6.96 27.45 -23.01
N LYS A 210 -6.16 28.48 -22.72
CA LYS A 210 -5.64 29.43 -23.72
C LYS A 210 -4.65 28.80 -24.71
N ILE A 211 -3.94 27.75 -24.31
CA ILE A 211 -2.99 27.04 -25.18
C ILE A 211 -3.70 26.03 -26.09
N ARG A 212 -4.84 25.49 -25.63
CA ARG A 212 -5.62 24.46 -26.34
C ARG A 212 -6.68 25.03 -27.28
N GLY A 213 -7.07 26.29 -27.12
CA GLY A 213 -7.94 27.03 -28.04
C GLY A 213 -7.14 27.69 -29.14
#